data_AF-A0A1F8P4Q4-F1
#
_entry.id   AF-A0A1F8P4Q4-F1
#
_cell.length_a   1.000
_cell.length_b   1.000
_cell.length_c   1.000
_cell.angle_alpha   90.00
_cell.angle_beta   90.00
_cell.angle_gamma   90.00
#
_symmetry.space_group_name_H-M   'P 1'
#
loop_
_entity.id
_entity.type
_entity.pdbx_description
1 polymer ?
#
loop_
_entity_poly.entity_id
_entity_poly.type
_entity_poly.pdbx_seq_one_letter_code
_entity_poly.pdbx_strand_id
1 'polypeptide(L)'
;MTTENSTQDSSPQLQTGLSGSIYGLITALTWALSPIFIKKGLEDLDSPILGVTIGMVVSTVAYGILILLRRNHISKEPITLELWLNQSIAGVLTGFGTLFRWIALDLAHIAVVVTLGRFNMVVVIVISAFMTGKYAEKMTWKVWLGAALVIAGAVILGLDND
;
A
#
# COMPACT_ATOMS: atom_id res chain seq x y z
N MET A 1 21.82 29.02 38.96
CA MET A 1 20.35 29.01 39.03
C MET A 1 19.86 28.65 37.63
N THR A 2 19.29 27.46 37.53
CA THR A 2 18.91 26.70 36.34
C THR A 2 17.70 27.30 35.62
N THR A 3 17.74 27.37 34.28
CA THR A 3 16.57 27.11 33.42
C THR A 3 17.05 26.72 32.02
N GLU A 4 17.42 25.44 31.93
CA GLU A 4 17.45 24.68 30.69
C GLU A 4 16.00 24.58 30.20
N ASN A 5 15.61 25.46 29.27
CA ASN A 5 14.29 25.43 28.66
C ASN A 5 14.35 24.49 27.46
N SER A 6 13.99 23.23 27.74
CA SER A 6 13.77 22.17 26.78
C SER A 6 12.84 22.66 25.66
N THR A 7 13.41 22.93 24.49
CA THR A 7 12.68 22.94 23.22
C THR A 7 12.06 21.57 23.06
N GLN A 8 10.79 21.52 23.46
CA GLN A 8 9.83 20.46 23.31
C GLN A 8 9.94 19.90 21.89
N ASP A 9 10.59 18.75 21.80
CA ASP A 9 10.65 17.88 20.65
C ASP A 9 9.22 17.40 20.36
N SER A 10 8.45 18.22 19.66
CA SER A 10 7.19 17.84 19.05
C SER A 10 7.43 17.10 17.75
N SER A 11 8.26 16.04 17.82
CA SER A 11 8.14 14.93 16.88
C SER A 11 6.79 14.25 17.17
N PRO A 12 5.91 14.08 16.16
CA PRO A 12 4.69 13.32 16.34
C PRO A 12 5.09 11.88 16.67
N GLN A 13 5.13 11.56 17.97
CA GLN A 13 5.29 10.20 18.46
C GLN A 13 4.17 9.40 17.80
N LEU A 14 4.54 8.58 16.82
CA LEU A 14 3.66 7.62 16.14
C LEU A 14 2.87 6.89 17.22
N GLN A 15 1.61 7.28 17.42
CA GLN A 15 0.66 6.52 18.20
C GLN A 15 0.46 5.20 17.45
N THR A 16 1.35 4.24 17.66
CA THR A 16 1.12 2.82 17.43
C THR A 16 0.16 2.29 18.49
N GLY A 17 -0.95 3.01 18.69
CA GLY A 17 -2.08 2.58 19.50
C GLY A 17 -2.87 1.54 18.73
N LEU A 18 -3.49 0.62 19.47
CA LEU A 18 -4.38 -0.46 19.00
C LEU A 18 -5.20 -0.14 17.73
N SER A 19 -5.68 1.09 17.60
CA SER A 19 -6.37 1.62 16.42
C SER A 19 -5.61 1.45 15.10
N GLY A 20 -4.31 1.76 15.06
CA GLY A 20 -3.49 1.63 13.85
C GLY A 20 -3.34 0.16 13.42
N SER A 21 -3.17 -0.74 14.39
CA SER A 21 -3.10 -2.18 14.13
C SER A 21 -4.41 -2.74 13.58
N ILE A 22 -5.57 -2.27 14.07
CA ILE A 22 -6.88 -2.69 13.55
C ILE A 22 -7.06 -2.27 12.08
N TYR A 23 -6.72 -1.03 11.73
CA TYR A 23 -6.76 -0.60 10.33
C TYR A 23 -5.79 -1.40 9.45
N GLY A 24 -4.62 -1.77 9.97
CA GLY A 24 -3.67 -2.67 9.31
C GLY A 24 -4.26 -4.06 9.05
N LEU A 25 -4.96 -4.65 10.03
CA LEU A 25 -5.62 -5.96 9.87
C LEU A 25 -6.75 -5.91 8.84
N ILE A 26 -7.61 -4.89 8.90
CA ILE A 26 -8.68 -4.69 7.91
C ILE A 26 -8.10 -4.53 6.51
N THR A 27 -6.99 -3.78 6.39
CA THR A 27 -6.28 -3.62 5.12
C THR A 27 -5.77 -4.95 4.60
N ALA A 28 -5.11 -5.75 5.45
CA ALA A 28 -4.59 -7.06 5.08
C ALA A 28 -5.71 -8.01 4.62
N LEU A 29 -6.83 -8.05 5.34
CA LEU A 29 -8.01 -8.85 4.97
C LEU A 29 -8.58 -8.42 3.61
N THR A 30 -8.78 -7.10 3.42
CA THR A 30 -9.33 -6.55 2.18
C THR A 30 -8.41 -6.85 0.99
N TRP A 31 -7.10 -6.65 1.17
CA TRP A 31 -6.11 -6.94 0.14
C TRP A 31 -5.98 -8.42 -0.19
N ALA A 32 -6.12 -9.31 0.80
CA ALA A 32 -6.05 -10.75 0.62
C ALA A 32 -7.29 -11.31 -0.12
N LEU A 33 -8.48 -10.74 0.11
CA LEU A 33 -9.70 -11.14 -0.59
C LEU A 33 -9.79 -10.58 -2.01
N SER A 34 -9.25 -9.38 -2.25
CA SER A 34 -9.34 -8.68 -3.55
C SER A 34 -8.98 -9.53 -4.78
N PRO A 35 -7.90 -10.35 -4.80
CA PRO A 35 -7.47 -11.07 -5.99
C PRO A 35 -8.47 -12.15 -6.41
N ILE A 36 -9.22 -12.71 -5.45
CA ILE A 36 -10.24 -13.73 -5.70
C ILE A 36 -11.39 -13.13 -6.51
N PHE A 37 -11.91 -11.97 -6.06
CA PHE A 37 -12.98 -11.26 -6.77
C PHE A 37 -12.50 -10.69 -8.10
N ILE A 38 -11.27 -10.19 -8.17
CA ILE A 38 -10.69 -9.69 -9.42
C ILE A 38 -10.57 -10.82 -10.44
N LYS A 39 -9.98 -11.96 -10.07
CA LYS A 39 -9.83 -13.10 -10.99
C LYS A 39 -11.19 -13.57 -11.48
N LYS A 40 -12.17 -13.72 -10.57
CA LYS A 40 -13.54 -14.08 -10.94
C LYS A 40 -14.19 -13.07 -11.88
N GLY A 41 -14.02 -11.77 -11.64
CA GLY A 41 -14.57 -10.73 -12.50
C GLY A 41 -13.87 -10.65 -13.87
N LEU A 42 -12.62 -11.10 -13.97
CA LEU A 42 -11.87 -11.16 -15.22
C LEU A 42 -12.28 -12.35 -16.10
N GLU A 43 -12.79 -13.45 -15.51
CA GLU A 43 -13.27 -14.61 -16.28
C GLU A 43 -14.42 -14.25 -17.24
N ASP A 44 -15.22 -13.24 -16.89
CA ASP A 44 -16.36 -12.75 -17.69
C ASP A 44 -15.99 -11.54 -18.59
N LEU A 45 -14.73 -11.15 -18.68
CA LEU A 45 -14.28 -9.95 -19.40
C LEU A 45 -13.22 -10.28 -20.47
N ASP A 46 -13.39 -9.69 -21.66
CA ASP A 46 -12.43 -9.85 -22.76
C ASP A 46 -11.10 -9.11 -22.53
N SER A 47 -11.02 -8.21 -21.53
CA SER A 47 -9.82 -7.40 -21.30
C SER A 47 -9.61 -7.06 -19.82
N PRO A 48 -8.40 -7.27 -19.27
CA PRO A 48 -8.07 -6.85 -17.92
C PRO A 48 -8.04 -5.33 -17.75
N ILE A 49 -7.84 -4.58 -18.84
CA ILE A 49 -7.86 -3.12 -18.85
C ILE A 49 -9.28 -2.60 -18.57
N LEU A 50 -10.31 -3.25 -19.14
CA LEU A 50 -11.71 -2.92 -18.84
C LEU A 50 -12.03 -3.19 -17.39
N GLY A 51 -11.62 -4.36 -16.89
CA GLY A 51 -11.82 -4.74 -15.51
C GLY A 51 -11.24 -3.71 -14.52
N VAL A 52 -9.96 -3.36 -14.68
CA VAL A 52 -9.31 -2.40 -13.77
C VAL A 52 -9.94 -1.01 -13.88
N THR A 53 -10.37 -0.60 -15.08
CA THR A 53 -11.04 0.69 -15.29
C THR A 53 -12.36 0.74 -14.54
N ILE A 54 -13.20 -0.29 -14.67
CA ILE A 54 -14.46 -0.40 -13.91
C ILE A 54 -14.16 -0.38 -12.41
N GLY A 55 -13.21 -1.18 -11.94
CA GLY A 55 -12.80 -1.22 -10.54
C GLY A 55 -12.34 0.14 -9.99
N MET A 56 -11.58 0.90 -10.78
CA MET A 56 -11.13 2.26 -10.42
C MET A 56 -12.28 3.27 -10.40
N VAL A 57 -13.20 3.20 -11.36
CA VAL A 57 -14.39 4.06 -11.39
C VAL A 57 -15.26 3.80 -10.17
N VAL A 58 -15.57 2.53 -9.86
CA VAL A 58 -16.35 2.16 -8.69
C VAL A 58 -15.67 2.62 -7.39
N SER A 59 -14.35 2.43 -7.27
CA SER A 59 -13.57 2.88 -6.11
C SER A 59 -13.62 4.39 -5.95
N THR A 60 -13.48 5.14 -7.05
CA THR A 60 -13.54 6.60 -7.06
C THR A 60 -14.90 7.12 -6.60
N VAL A 61 -15.99 6.51 -7.08
CA VAL A 61 -17.35 6.86 -6.63
C VAL A 61 -17.53 6.55 -5.14
N ALA A 62 -17.07 5.39 -4.67
CA ALA A 62 -17.14 5.01 -3.26
C ALA A 62 -16.39 6.00 -2.36
N TYR A 63 -15.17 6.40 -2.73
CA TYR A 63 -14.41 7.41 -2.01
C TYR A 63 -15.06 8.79 -2.07
N GLY A 64 -15.64 9.17 -3.21
CA GLY A 64 -16.40 10.40 -3.37
C GLY A 64 -17.57 10.48 -2.39
N ILE A 65 -18.35 9.40 -2.26
CA ILE A 65 -19.46 9.32 -1.29
C ILE A 65 -18.92 9.43 0.15
N LEU A 66 -17.82 8.75 0.49
CA LEU A 66 -17.22 8.84 1.83
C LEU A 66 -16.74 10.26 2.16
N ILE A 67 -16.15 10.97 1.18
CA ILE A 67 -15.76 12.37 1.32
C ILE A 67 -16.98 13.24 1.58
N LEU A 68 -18.07 13.05 0.84
CA LEU A 68 -19.31 13.80 1.02
C LEU A 68 -19.90 13.58 2.42
N LEU A 69 -19.93 12.34 2.91
CA LEU A 69 -20.41 11.99 4.24
C LEU A 69 -19.54 12.58 5.36
N ARG A 70 -18.22 12.70 5.13
CA ARG A 70 -17.24 13.21 6.11
C ARG A 70 -16.84 14.66 5.89
N ARG A 71 -17.52 15.39 5.00
CA ARG A 71 -17.26 16.79 4.64
C ARG A 71 -16.89 17.69 5.82
N ASN A 72 -17.58 17.55 6.94
CA ASN A 72 -17.40 18.41 8.11
C ASN A 72 -16.08 18.19 8.88
N HIS A 73 -15.37 17.08 8.61
CA HIS A 73 -14.09 16.73 9.24
C HIS A 73 -12.88 16.98 8.32
N ILE A 74 -13.10 17.49 7.11
CA ILE A 74 -12.03 17.77 6.15
C ILE A 74 -11.47 19.16 6.45
N SER A 75 -10.15 19.24 6.63
CA SER A 75 -9.46 20.52 6.84
C SER A 75 -9.71 21.46 5.66
N LYS A 76 -9.92 22.74 5.95
CA LYS A 76 -10.13 23.80 4.94
C LYS A 76 -8.82 24.47 4.53
N GLU A 77 -7.68 23.93 4.96
CA GLU A 77 -6.39 24.48 4.62
C GLU A 77 -6.12 24.42 3.10
N PRO A 78 -5.44 25.43 2.55
CA PRO A 78 -5.10 25.44 1.14
C PRO A 78 -4.14 24.29 0.81
N ILE A 79 -4.47 23.56 -0.25
CA ILE A 79 -3.63 22.49 -0.77
C ILE A 79 -2.37 23.11 -1.36
N THR A 80 -1.19 22.71 -0.87
CA THR A 80 0.09 23.18 -1.39
C THR A 80 0.44 22.49 -2.72
N LEU A 81 1.20 23.17 -3.58
CA LEU A 81 1.66 22.59 -4.86
C LEU A 81 2.51 21.34 -4.65
N GLU A 82 3.34 21.32 -3.61
CA GLU A 82 4.18 20.17 -3.27
C GLU A 82 3.35 18.95 -2.87
N LEU A 83 2.31 19.13 -2.06
CA LEU A 83 1.36 18.07 -1.71
C LEU A 83 0.67 17.53 -2.98
N TRP A 84 0.22 18.43 -3.85
CA TRP A 84 -0.45 18.05 -5.10
C TRP A 84 0.48 17.25 -6.04
N LEU A 85 1.74 17.67 -6.17
CA LEU A 85 2.73 16.98 -7.00
C LEU A 85 3.08 15.61 -6.44
N ASN A 86 3.39 15.52 -5.14
CA ASN A 86 3.72 14.26 -4.49
C ASN A 86 2.54 13.26 -4.58
N GLN A 87 1.32 13.74 -4.34
CA GLN A 87 0.12 12.89 -4.43
C GLN A 87 -0.19 12.46 -5.87
N SER A 88 0.09 13.31 -6.86
CA SER A 88 -0.10 12.98 -8.28
C SER A 88 0.87 11.88 -8.72
N ILE A 89 2.14 11.98 -8.34
CA ILE A 89 3.15 10.94 -8.62
C ILE A 89 2.76 9.63 -7.96
N ALA A 90 2.36 9.67 -6.68
CA ALA A 90 1.89 8.49 -5.96
C ALA A 90 0.66 7.87 -6.64
N GLY A 91 -0.28 8.69 -7.10
CA GLY A 91 -1.48 8.26 -7.82
C GLY A 91 -1.16 7.56 -9.14
N VAL A 92 -0.26 8.14 -9.94
CA VAL A 92 0.18 7.56 -11.21
C VAL A 92 0.87 6.21 -10.99
N LEU A 93 1.81 6.13 -10.04
CA LEU A 93 2.50 4.88 -9.69
C LEU A 93 1.53 3.80 -9.19
N THR A 94 0.57 4.19 -8.35
CA THR A 94 -0.47 3.27 -7.84
C THR A 94 -1.39 2.78 -8.95
N GLY A 95 -1.76 3.66 -9.89
CA GLY A 95 -2.56 3.31 -11.06
C GLY A 95 -1.85 2.29 -11.96
N PHE A 96 -0.60 2.54 -12.31
CA PHE A 96 0.23 1.59 -13.08
C PHE A 96 0.41 0.27 -12.34
N GLY A 97 0.76 0.30 -11.05
CA GLY A 97 0.92 -0.91 -10.26
C GLY A 97 -0.36 -1.74 -10.20
N THR A 98 -1.52 -1.09 -10.13
CA THR A 98 -2.81 -1.80 -10.13
C THR A 98 -3.13 -2.38 -11.49
N LEU A 99 -2.89 -1.64 -12.58
CA LEU A 99 -3.05 -2.15 -13.94
C LEU A 99 -2.22 -3.42 -14.17
N PHE A 100 -0.92 -3.38 -13.84
CA PHE A 100 -0.06 -4.55 -13.98
C PHE A 100 -0.48 -5.70 -13.07
N ARG A 101 -1.00 -5.42 -11.87
CA ARG A 101 -1.55 -6.46 -11.00
C ARG A 101 -2.77 -7.16 -11.61
N TRP A 102 -3.67 -6.42 -12.25
CA TRP A 102 -4.83 -6.98 -12.93
C TRP A 102 -4.41 -7.82 -14.14
N ILE A 103 -3.47 -7.33 -14.95
CA ILE A 103 -2.89 -8.09 -16.06
C ILE A 103 -2.21 -9.37 -15.57
N ALA A 104 -1.42 -9.30 -14.49
CA ALA A 104 -0.78 -10.48 -13.92
C ALA A 104 -1.80 -11.49 -13.38
N LEU A 105 -2.86 -11.01 -12.73
CA LEU A 105 -3.95 -11.87 -12.28
C LEU A 105 -4.69 -12.51 -13.45
N ASP A 106 -4.82 -11.84 -14.59
CA ASP A 106 -5.39 -12.42 -15.81
C ASP A 106 -4.53 -13.57 -16.34
N LEU A 107 -3.22 -13.32 -16.49
CA LEU A 107 -2.26 -14.23 -17.14
C LEU A 107 -1.77 -15.40 -16.28
N ALA A 108 -1.80 -15.28 -14.94
CA ALA A 108 -1.19 -16.25 -14.03
C ALA A 108 -2.13 -16.71 -12.92
N HIS A 109 -1.71 -17.75 -12.17
CA HIS A 109 -2.42 -18.21 -10.99
C HIS A 109 -2.39 -17.18 -9.86
N ILE A 110 -3.51 -17.07 -9.13
CA ILE A 110 -3.68 -16.12 -8.02
C ILE A 110 -2.55 -16.29 -6.98
N ALA A 111 -2.20 -17.53 -6.66
CA ALA A 111 -1.16 -17.84 -5.67
C ALA A 111 0.20 -17.23 -6.06
N VAL A 112 0.61 -17.35 -7.33
CA VAL A 112 1.87 -16.80 -7.83
C VAL A 112 1.87 -15.28 -7.75
N VAL A 113 0.81 -14.61 -8.22
CA VAL A 113 0.73 -13.15 -8.24
C VAL A 113 0.70 -12.54 -6.84
N VAL A 114 -0.10 -13.11 -5.93
CA VAL A 114 -0.19 -12.66 -4.54
C VAL A 114 1.16 -12.83 -3.83
N THR A 115 1.85 -13.91 -4.14
CA THR A 115 3.14 -14.25 -3.55
C THR A 115 4.25 -13.31 -4.04
N LEU A 116 4.36 -13.10 -5.35
CA LEU A 116 5.28 -12.12 -5.94
C LEU A 116 5.00 -10.69 -5.45
N GLY A 117 3.72 -10.35 -5.24
CA GLY A 117 3.32 -9.07 -4.69
C GLY A 117 3.92 -8.76 -3.31
N ARG A 118 4.30 -9.78 -2.54
CA ARG A 118 4.96 -9.58 -1.23
C ARG A 118 6.38 -9.02 -1.35
N PHE A 119 7.01 -9.13 -2.51
CA PHE A 119 8.33 -8.55 -2.77
C PHE A 119 8.31 -7.02 -2.73
N ASN A 120 7.15 -6.37 -2.91
CA ASN A 120 7.03 -4.93 -2.77
C ASN A 120 7.61 -4.45 -1.43
N MET A 121 7.43 -5.22 -0.35
CA MET A 121 7.89 -4.81 0.98
C MET A 121 9.41 -4.64 1.00
N VAL A 122 10.13 -5.52 0.32
CA VAL A 122 11.59 -5.48 0.17
C VAL A 122 12.01 -4.25 -0.62
N VAL A 123 11.34 -4.00 -1.74
CA VAL A 123 11.59 -2.83 -2.59
C VAL A 123 11.34 -1.54 -1.81
N VAL A 124 10.23 -1.46 -1.05
CA VAL A 124 9.90 -0.31 -0.20
C VAL A 124 10.97 -0.08 0.85
N ILE A 125 11.43 -1.13 1.55
CA ILE A 125 12.51 -1.01 2.54
C ILE A 125 13.77 -0.45 1.89
N VAL A 126 14.20 -1.01 0.76
CA VAL A 126 15.41 -0.57 0.06
C VAL A 126 15.29 0.87 -0.44
N ILE A 127 14.19 1.21 -1.12
CA ILE A 127 13.96 2.57 -1.63
C ILE A 127 13.83 3.57 -0.48
N SER A 128 13.14 3.23 0.61
CA SER A 128 13.00 4.11 1.79
C SER A 128 14.35 4.40 2.45
N ALA A 129 15.24 3.40 2.51
CA ALA A 129 16.59 3.56 3.05
C ALA A 129 17.42 4.52 2.18
N PHE A 130 17.27 4.43 0.85
CA PHE A 130 17.98 5.29 -0.09
C PHE A 130 17.43 6.71 -0.15
N MET A 131 16.10 6.86 -0.22
CA MET A 131 15.43 8.14 -0.49
C MET A 131 15.31 9.01 0.76
N THR A 132 15.16 8.41 1.94
CA THR A 132 14.74 9.15 3.13
C THR A 132 15.88 9.50 4.09
N GLY A 133 17.02 8.79 4.09
CA GLY A 133 18.29 9.13 4.79
C GLY A 133 18.28 9.37 6.32
N LYS A 134 17.13 9.74 6.89
CA LYS A 134 16.87 10.20 8.27
C LYS A 134 15.73 9.43 8.94
N TYR A 135 14.87 8.77 8.15
CA TYR A 135 13.94 7.74 8.62
C TYR A 135 14.43 6.35 8.23
N ALA A 136 15.74 6.11 8.37
CA ALA A 136 16.22 4.80 8.77
C ALA A 136 15.71 4.52 10.19
N GLU A 137 14.39 4.50 10.36
CA GLU A 137 13.69 3.98 11.53
C GLU A 137 14.39 2.67 11.83
N LYS A 138 15.06 2.57 13.00
CA LYS A 138 16.05 1.52 13.32
C LYS A 138 15.56 0.18 12.79
N MET A 139 15.99 -0.15 11.56
CA MET A 139 15.51 -1.30 10.81
C MET A 139 16.11 -2.49 11.52
N THR A 140 15.41 -2.90 12.56
CA THR A 140 15.87 -3.92 13.48
C THR A 140 16.08 -5.16 12.64
N TRP A 141 17.15 -5.91 12.90
CA TRP A 141 17.46 -7.15 12.18
C TRP A 141 16.25 -8.10 12.02
N LYS A 142 15.28 -8.02 12.93
CA LYS A 142 13.96 -8.68 12.88
C LYS A 142 13.12 -8.35 11.64
N VAL A 143 13.14 -7.12 11.15
CA VAL A 143 12.44 -6.69 9.92
C VAL A 143 13.07 -7.35 8.70
N TRP A 144 14.40 -7.35 8.64
CA TRP A 144 15.16 -8.03 7.59
C TRP A 144 14.93 -9.55 7.61
N LEU A 145 14.91 -10.17 8.79
CA LEU A 145 14.61 -11.59 8.94
C LEU A 145 13.17 -11.90 8.48
N GLY A 146 12.20 -11.09 8.87
CA GLY A 146 10.80 -11.24 8.43
C GLY A 146 10.66 -11.10 6.91
N ALA A 147 11.30 -10.09 6.32
CA ALA A 147 11.34 -9.90 4.87
C ALA A 147 12.00 -11.09 4.16
N ALA A 148 13.14 -11.57 4.65
CA ALA A 148 13.82 -12.74 4.09
C ALA A 148 12.95 -14.00 4.16
N LEU A 149 12.20 -14.21 5.25
CA LEU A 149 11.29 -15.35 5.39
C LEU A 149 10.08 -15.25 4.44
N VAL A 150 9.55 -14.04 4.21
CA VAL A 150 8.49 -13.79 3.23
C VAL A 150 8.97 -14.06 1.82
N ILE A 151 10.19 -13.62 1.46
CA ILE A 151 10.80 -13.91 0.16
C ILE A 151 11.06 -15.41 0.01
N ALA A 152 11.62 -16.07 1.02
CA ALA A 152 11.90 -17.50 0.98
C ALA A 152 10.61 -18.31 0.78
N GLY A 153 9.56 -18.01 1.55
CA GLY A 153 8.25 -18.63 1.35
C GLY A 153 7.67 -18.35 -0.04
N ALA A 154 7.93 -17.16 -0.59
CA ALA A 154 7.47 -16.80 -1.92
C ALA A 154 8.17 -17.56 -3.06
N VAL A 155 9.49 -17.73 -2.94
CA VAL A 155 10.29 -18.50 -3.89
C VAL A 155 9.90 -19.97 -3.85
N ILE A 156 9.71 -20.56 -2.66
CA ILE A 156 9.29 -21.96 -2.52
C ILE A 156 7.95 -22.20 -3.21
N LEU A 157 6.95 -21.34 -2.97
CA LEU A 157 5.64 -21.44 -3.64
C LEU A 157 5.71 -21.20 -5.16
N GLY A 158 6.60 -20.32 -5.60
CA GLY A 158 6.82 -20.08 -7.03
C GLY A 158 7.48 -21.27 -7.75
N LEU A 159 8.32 -22.04 -7.04
CA LEU A 159 9.01 -23.23 -7.56
C LEU A 159 8.15 -24.50 -7.50
N ASP A 160 7.15 -24.57 -6.62
CA ASP A 160 6.22 -25.72 -6.53
C ASP A 160 5.14 -25.71 -7.63
N ASN A 161 5.15 -24.69 -8.50
CA ASN A 161 4.19 -24.52 -9.58
C ASN A 161 4.77 -24.88 -10.97
N ASP A 162 5.83 -25.71 -10.98
CA ASP A 162 6.39 -26.38 -12.17
C ASP A 162 5.80 -27.81 -12.34
#